data_AF-A0A350W868-F1
#
_entry.id   AF-A0A350W868-F1
#
_cell.length_a   1.000
_cell.length_b   1.000
_cell.length_c   1.000
_cell.angle_alpha   90.00
_cell.angle_beta   90.00
_cell.angle_gamma   90.00
#
_symmetry.space_group_name_H-M   'P 1'
#
loop_
_entity.id
_entity.type
_entity.pdbx_description
1 polymer ?
#
loop_
_entity_poly.entity_id
_entity_poly.type
_entity_poly.pdbx_seq_one_letter_code
_entity_poly.pdbx_strand_id
1 'polypeptide(L)' 'MKRSEIDRSKLSPMMKHYVELKDKYEDTIILYRLGDFYEMFF' A
#
# COMPACT_ATOMS: atom_id res chain seq x y z
N MET A 1 -10.73 6.34 1.83
CA MET A 1 -10.06 6.82 0.60
C MET A 1 -10.35 5.80 -0.49
N LYS A 2 -10.92 6.16 -1.65
CA LYS A 2 -11.21 5.16 -2.69
C LYS A 2 -9.92 4.85 -3.46
N ARG A 3 -9.66 3.57 -3.77
CA ARG A 3 -8.46 3.14 -4.53
C ARG A 3 -8.32 3.85 -5.88
N SER A 4 -9.44 4.28 -6.46
CA SER A 4 -9.55 5.06 -7.69
C SER A 4 -9.04 6.51 -7.59
N GLU A 5 -8.78 7.02 -6.39
CA GLU A 5 -8.27 8.38 -6.15
C GLU A 5 -6.73 8.40 -5.95
N ILE A 6 -6.07 7.23 -5.97
CA ILE A 6 -4.63 7.13 -5.75
C ILE A 6 -3.88 7.35 -7.07
N ASP A 7 -3.22 8.51 -7.19
CA ASP A 7 -2.33 8.82 -8.30
C ASP A 7 -1.02 8.02 -8.18
N ARG A 8 -0.97 6.85 -8.85
CA ARG A 8 0.17 5.92 -8.84
C ARG A 8 1.46 6.55 -9.36
N SER A 9 1.38 7.63 -10.15
CA SER A 9 2.57 8.32 -10.68
C SER A 9 3.33 9.09 -9.59
N LYS A 10 2.61 9.57 -8.58
CA LYS A 10 3.15 10.33 -7.44
C LYS A 10 3.60 9.47 -6.27
N LEU A 11 3.31 8.17 -6.30
CA LEU A 11 3.72 7.26 -5.24
C LEU A 11 5.23 7.03 -5.26
N SER A 12 5.82 6.98 -4.06
CA SER A 12 7.19 6.52 -3.90
C SER A 12 7.31 5.05 -4.34
N PRO A 13 8.52 4.57 -4.69
CA PRO A 13 8.72 3.17 -5.06
C PRO A 13 8.19 2.17 -4.02
N MET A 14 8.31 2.49 -2.72
CA MET A 14 7.79 1.68 -1.63
C MET A 14 6.26 1.63 -1.64
N MET A 15 5.60 2.78 -1.85
CA MET A 15 4.15 2.86 -1.85
C MET A 15 3.52 2.24 -3.10
N LYS A 16 4.23 2.25 -4.24
CA LYS A 16 3.83 1.48 -5.42
C LYS A 16 3.75 -0.02 -5.09
N HIS A 17 4.79 -0.54 -4.44
CA HIS A 17 4.82 -1.95 -4.03
C HIS A 17 3.71 -2.29 -3.04
N TYR A 18 3.45 -1.42 -2.06
CA TYR A 18 2.36 -1.60 -1.11
C TYR A 18 0.99 -1.66 -1.79
N VAL A 19 0.72 -0.73 -2.72
CA VAL A 19 -0.55 -0.68 -3.47
C VAL A 19 -0.71 -1.90 -4.38
N GLU A 20 0.36 -2.35 -5.03
CA GLU A 20 0.34 -3.58 -5.83
C GLU A 20 0.00 -4.83 -4.99
N LEU A 21 0.56 -4.93 -3.78
CA LEU A 21 0.21 -5.99 -2.85
C LEU A 21 -1.25 -5.87 -2.39
N LYS A 22 -1.73 -4.65 -2.15
CA LYS A 22 -3.11 -4.38 -1.72
C LYS A 22 -4.15 -4.61 -2.82
N ASP A 23 -3.77 -4.46 -4.09
CA ASP A 23 -4.56 -4.83 -5.26
C ASP A 23 -4.66 -6.35 -5.40
N LYS A 24 -3.56 -7.07 -5.16
CA LYS A 24 -3.53 -8.55 -5.25
C LYS A 24 -4.31 -9.23 -4.12
N TYR A 25 -4.36 -8.61 -2.95
CA TYR A 25 -5.02 -9.15 -1.75
C TYR A 25 -6.06 -8.17 -1.22
N GLU A 26 -7.16 -8.02 -1.96
CA GLU A 26 -8.18 -7.00 -1.69
C GLU A 26 -8.83 -7.12 -0.30
N ASP A 27 -9.13 -8.35 0.13
CA ASP A 27 -9.82 -8.66 1.39
C ASP A 27 -8.86 -9.01 2.54
N THR A 28 -7.58 -8.66 2.42
CA THR A 28 -6.56 -8.97 3.43
C THR A 28 -6.00 -7.71 4.07
N ILE A 29 -5.69 -7.81 5.37
CA ILE A 29 -4.93 -6.79 6.10
C ILE A 29 -3.45 -6.98 5.78
N ILE A 30 -2.81 -5.91 5.29
CA ILE A 30 -1.39 -5.93 4.94
C ILE A 30 -0.64 -5.15 6.00
N LEU A 31 0.18 -5.86 6.78
CA LEU A 31 1.12 -5.29 7.73
C LEU A 31 2.46 -5.10 7.01
N TYR A 32 2.79 -3.87 6.64
CA TYR A 32 4.01 -3.58 5.92
C TYR A 32 5.14 -3.27 6.90
N ARG A 33 6.22 -4.04 6.84
CA ARG A 33 7.37 -3.84 7.73
C ARG A 33 8.15 -2.61 7.28
N LEU A 34 8.23 -1.61 8.15
CA LEU A 34 9.00 -0.39 7.94
C LEU A 34 9.99 -0.23 9.10
N GLY A 35 11.18 -0.82 8.93
CA GLY A 35 12.18 -0.91 10.00
C GLY A 35 11.75 -1.85 11.11
N ASP A 36 11.62 -1.30 12.32
CA ASP A 36 11.29 -2.04 13.56
C ASP A 36 9.78 -2.16 13.81
N PHE A 37 8.96 -1.48 13.00
CA PHE A 37 7.51 -1.46 13.16
C PHE A 37 6.79 -1.99 11.92
N TYR A 38 5.52 -2.34 12.12
CA TYR A 38 4.59 -2.64 11.05
C TYR A 38 3.60 -1.49 10.91
N GLU A 39 3.49 -0.96 9.70
CA GLU A 39 2.53 0.08 9.36
C GLU A 39 1.54 -0.43 8.32
N MET A 40 0.32 0.09 8.42
CA MET A 40 -0.73 -0.09 7.43
C MET A 40 -0.95 1.26 6.76
N PHE A 41 -0.97 1.26 5.44
CA PHE A 41 -1.19 2.46 4.66
C PHE A 41 -2.54 2.37 3.95
N PHE A 42 -3.28 3.49 3.89
CA PHE A 42 -4.53 3.72 3.14
C PHE A 42 -5.74 2.81 3.41
#